data_AF-A0A2V8V6R6-F1
#
_entry.id   AF-A0A2V8V6R6-F1
#
_cell.length_a   1.000
_cell.length_b   1.000
_cell.length_c   1.000
_cell.angle_alpha   90.00
_cell.angle_beta   90.00
_cell.angle_gamma   90.00
#
_symmetry.space_group_name_H-M   'P 1'
#
loop_
_entity.id
_entity.type
_entity.pdbx_description
1 polymer ?
#
loop_
_entity_poly.entity_id
_entity_poly.type
_entity_poly.pdbx_seq_one_letter_code
_entity_poly.pdbx_strand_id
1 'polypeptide(L)'
;MKISCRRGPRRGGKTVLRLPDLEHAQSAVLNSLGSPESRRSYEFAIRNFVHWYCFEPRLALNRIVVTRYRMQLEQLRLAPATINQRLAAVRRLAYEASDAGLLSPELAAGMRRVKGAKQLGVRLGNWSTAEQSRALPEAPEADTLRGKRDRGLLAVLLGGGLRSSEVVYLTVSHLQRREDRWALWIW
;
A
#
# COMPACT_ATOMS: atom_id res chain seq x y z
N MET A 1 3.17 -9.30 -46.93
CA MET A 1 3.43 -7.84 -46.89
C MET A 1 3.34 -7.35 -45.45
N LYS A 2 4.43 -6.81 -44.89
CA LYS A 2 4.45 -6.23 -43.54
C LYS A 2 3.81 -4.84 -43.58
N ILE A 3 2.70 -4.64 -42.90
CA ILE A 3 2.06 -3.33 -42.78
C ILE A 3 2.85 -2.52 -41.74
N SER A 4 3.70 -1.62 -42.24
CA SER A 4 4.41 -0.62 -41.45
C SER A 4 3.42 0.44 -40.96
N CYS A 5 3.07 0.37 -39.68
CA CYS A 5 2.24 1.38 -39.03
C CYS A 5 3.13 2.56 -38.63
N ARG A 6 3.13 3.63 -39.45
CA ARG A 6 3.88 4.86 -39.19
C ARG A 6 3.30 5.54 -37.95
N ARG A 7 4.06 5.55 -36.85
CA ARG A 7 3.74 6.34 -35.65
C ARG A 7 3.87 7.83 -35.98
N GLY A 8 2.76 8.55 -35.90
CA GLY A 8 2.74 10.01 -36.04
C GLY A 8 3.60 10.73 -34.99
N PRO A 9 3.88 12.04 -35.17
CA PRO A 9 4.79 12.78 -34.31
C PRO A 9 4.24 12.81 -32.87
N ARG A 10 5.03 12.33 -31.91
CA ARG A 10 4.73 12.42 -30.48
C ARG A 10 4.70 13.89 -30.09
N ARG A 11 3.50 14.43 -29.81
CA ARG A 11 3.34 15.77 -29.21
C ARG A 11 4.23 15.83 -27.97
N GLY A 12 5.14 16.80 -27.91
CA GLY A 12 6.04 16.97 -26.77
C GLY A 12 5.24 17.06 -25.48
N GLY A 13 5.53 16.18 -24.53
CA GLY A 13 4.87 16.16 -23.23
C GLY A 13 5.04 17.50 -22.53
N LYS A 14 3.98 17.98 -21.85
CA LYS A 14 4.02 19.27 -21.18
C LYS A 14 5.07 19.26 -20.06
N THR A 15 5.85 20.33 -19.95
CA THR A 15 6.81 20.51 -18.85
C THR A 15 6.10 20.79 -17.51
N VAL A 16 4.84 21.26 -17.56
CA VAL A 16 4.06 21.63 -16.37
C VAL A 16 2.69 20.94 -16.41
N LEU A 17 2.43 20.09 -15.42
CA LEU A 17 1.10 19.51 -15.20
C LEU A 17 0.21 20.52 -14.47
N ARG A 18 -1.00 20.74 -14.97
CA ARG A 18 -2.03 21.52 -14.27
C ARG A 18 -2.79 20.63 -13.27
N LEU A 19 -3.49 21.21 -12.30
CA LEU A 19 -4.31 20.44 -11.34
C LEU A 19 -5.29 19.46 -12.02
N PRO A 20 -6.03 19.83 -13.08
CA PRO A 20 -6.92 18.89 -13.77
C PRO A 20 -6.19 17.72 -14.45
N ASP A 21 -4.96 17.95 -14.94
CA ASP A 21 -4.13 16.89 -15.52
C ASP A 21 -3.74 15.86 -14.45
N LEU A 22 -3.55 16.31 -13.20
CA LEU A 22 -3.19 15.47 -12.06
C LEU A 22 -4.39 14.67 -11.52
N GLU A 23 -5.58 15.27 -11.52
CA GLU A 23 -6.83 14.60 -11.15
C GLU A 23 -7.21 13.48 -12.13
N HIS A 24 -6.99 13.69 -13.43
CA HIS A 24 -7.18 12.66 -14.45
C HIS A 24 -6.23 11.49 -14.22
N ALA A 25 -4.93 11.77 -14.02
CA ALA A 25 -3.95 10.73 -13.71
C ALA A 25 -4.28 9.99 -12.41
N GLN A 26 -4.74 10.70 -11.37
CA GLN A 26 -5.19 10.08 -10.11
C GLN A 26 -6.34 9.11 -10.35
N SER A 27 -7.37 9.52 -11.10
CA SER A 27 -8.52 8.67 -11.41
C SER A 27 -8.12 7.40 -12.16
N ALA A 28 -7.20 7.52 -13.13
CA ALA A 28 -6.63 6.38 -13.85
C ALA A 28 -5.90 5.40 -12.91
N VAL A 29 -5.05 5.92 -11.99
CA VAL A 29 -4.38 5.10 -10.98
C VAL A 29 -5.39 4.33 -10.14
N LEU A 30 -6.40 5.01 -9.58
CA LEU A 30 -7.35 4.40 -8.66
C LEU A 30 -8.22 3.32 -9.35
N ASN A 31 -8.62 3.55 -10.60
CA ASN A 31 -9.39 2.58 -11.38
C ASN A 31 -8.57 1.32 -11.73
N SER A 32 -7.25 1.46 -11.88
CA SER A 32 -6.35 0.32 -12.18
C SER A 32 -6.13 -0.63 -10.98
N LEU A 33 -6.43 -0.18 -9.76
CA LEU A 33 -6.21 -0.98 -8.54
C LEU A 33 -7.40 -1.90 -8.27
N GLY A 34 -7.15 -3.20 -8.07
CA GLY A 34 -8.21 -4.18 -7.79
C GLY A 34 -8.69 -4.22 -6.34
N SER A 35 -7.82 -3.91 -5.37
CA SER A 35 -8.16 -3.95 -3.93
C SER A 35 -8.69 -2.59 -3.42
N PRO A 36 -9.82 -2.56 -2.69
CA PRO A 36 -10.34 -1.35 -2.05
C PRO A 36 -9.34 -0.70 -1.07
N GLU A 37 -8.59 -1.51 -0.32
CA GLU A 37 -7.58 -1.05 0.63
C GLU A 37 -6.43 -0.35 -0.11
N SER A 38 -6.02 -0.94 -1.24
CA SER A 38 -4.99 -0.36 -2.11
C SER A 38 -5.45 0.97 -2.68
N ARG A 39 -6.71 1.06 -3.15
CA ARG A 39 -7.32 2.32 -3.61
C ARG A 39 -7.30 3.39 -2.54
N ARG A 40 -7.83 3.11 -1.34
CA ARG A 40 -7.83 4.07 -0.22
C ARG A 40 -6.42 4.55 0.13
N SER A 41 -5.46 3.63 0.18
CA SER A 41 -4.08 3.97 0.49
C SER A 41 -3.45 4.87 -0.57
N TYR A 42 -3.62 4.55 -1.85
CA TYR A 42 -3.06 5.33 -2.95
C TYR A 42 -3.74 6.69 -3.06
N GLU A 43 -5.07 6.74 -2.90
CA GLU A 43 -5.85 7.98 -2.89
C GLU A 43 -5.36 8.91 -1.79
N PHE A 44 -5.22 8.39 -0.57
CA PHE A 44 -4.68 9.18 0.55
C PHE A 44 -3.29 9.70 0.24
N ALA A 45 -2.38 8.85 -0.27
CA ALA A 45 -1.02 9.22 -0.58
C ALA A 45 -0.94 10.28 -1.69
N ILE A 46 -1.71 10.11 -2.78
CA ILE A 46 -1.76 11.05 -3.90
C ILE A 46 -2.33 12.39 -3.43
N ARG A 47 -3.46 12.40 -2.72
CA ARG A 47 -4.06 13.63 -2.19
C ARG A 47 -3.09 14.38 -1.28
N ASN A 48 -2.38 13.67 -0.42
CA ASN A 48 -1.38 14.27 0.48
C ASN A 48 -0.21 14.89 -0.30
N PHE A 49 0.23 14.22 -1.37
CA PHE A 49 1.23 14.75 -2.29
C PHE A 49 0.74 15.99 -3.05
N VAL A 50 -0.46 15.96 -3.63
CA VAL A 50 -1.06 17.10 -4.36
C VAL A 50 -1.17 18.30 -3.44
N HIS A 51 -1.71 18.11 -2.24
CA HIS A 51 -1.81 19.16 -1.24
C HIS A 51 -0.45 19.76 -0.94
N TRP A 52 0.55 18.96 -0.57
CA TRP A 52 1.91 19.44 -0.33
C TRP A 52 2.51 20.17 -1.54
N TYR A 53 2.33 19.64 -2.75
CA TYR A 53 2.85 20.22 -3.99
C TYR A 53 2.24 21.59 -4.30
N CYS A 54 0.95 21.81 -3.96
CA CYS A 54 0.30 23.11 -4.12
C CYS A 54 0.83 24.19 -3.16
N PHE A 55 1.40 23.81 -2.01
CA PHE A 55 2.01 24.74 -1.06
C PHE A 55 3.49 25.03 -1.33
N GLU A 56 4.18 24.22 -2.14
CA GLU A 56 5.59 24.41 -2.48
C GLU A 56 5.73 25.43 -3.65
N PRO A 57 6.67 26.40 -3.59
CA PRO A 57 6.85 27.39 -4.66
C PRO A 57 7.25 26.75 -6.01
N ARG A 58 6.26 26.66 -6.92
CA ARG A 58 6.29 26.55 -8.40
C ARG A 58 7.49 25.82 -9.04
N LEU A 59 7.89 24.66 -8.52
CA LEU A 59 8.71 23.72 -9.28
C LEU A 59 7.80 22.87 -10.17
N ALA A 60 8.10 22.79 -11.46
CA ALA A 60 7.46 21.83 -12.34
C ALA A 60 7.66 20.40 -11.83
N LEU A 61 6.65 19.53 -11.99
CA LEU A 61 6.72 18.14 -11.51
C LEU A 61 7.92 17.42 -12.13
N ASN A 62 8.92 17.11 -11.31
CA ASN A 62 10.15 16.46 -11.73
C ASN A 62 10.77 15.65 -10.57
N ARG A 63 11.93 15.04 -10.83
CA ARG A 63 12.68 14.26 -9.83
C ARG A 63 13.00 15.05 -8.55
N ILE A 64 13.30 16.35 -8.66
CA ILE A 64 13.66 17.21 -7.53
C ILE A 64 12.46 17.38 -6.60
N VAL A 65 11.27 17.62 -7.15
CA VAL A 65 10.02 17.74 -6.38
C VAL A 65 9.75 16.47 -5.58
N VAL A 66 9.83 15.29 -6.20
CA VAL A 66 9.62 14.01 -5.50
C VAL A 66 10.69 13.76 -4.44
N THR A 67 11.93 14.22 -4.66
CA THR A 67 13.01 14.13 -3.67
C THR A 67 12.76 15.05 -2.47
N ARG A 68 12.28 16.27 -2.70
CA ARG A 68 11.85 17.20 -1.63
C ARG A 68 10.67 16.65 -0.85
N TYR A 69 9.68 16.07 -1.53
CA TYR A 69 8.55 15.41 -0.87
C TYR A 69 9.02 14.31 0.06
N ARG A 70 9.98 13.47 -0.38
CA ARG A 70 10.60 12.47 0.49
C ARG A 70 11.23 13.09 1.74
N MET A 71 11.99 14.17 1.58
CA MET A 71 12.62 14.87 2.72
C MET A 71 11.56 15.42 3.68
N GLN A 72 10.45 15.97 3.18
CA GLN A 72 9.32 16.39 4.02
C GLN A 72 8.74 15.21 4.81
N LEU A 73 8.54 14.06 4.17
CA LEU A 73 8.03 12.86 4.85
C LEU A 73 9.01 12.32 5.91
N GLU A 74 10.32 12.44 5.67
CA GLU A 74 11.38 12.13 6.64
C GLU A 74 11.35 13.12 7.83
N GLN A 75 11.15 14.42 7.59
CA GLN A 75 11.00 15.44 8.63
C GLN A 75 9.76 15.22 9.51
N LEU A 76 8.67 14.71 8.93
CA LEU A 76 7.47 14.28 9.66
C LEU A 76 7.68 13.00 10.48
N ARG A 77 8.90 12.43 10.50
CA ARG A 77 9.27 11.22 11.24
C ARG A 77 8.37 10.01 10.95
N LEU A 78 7.90 9.88 9.72
CA LEU A 78 7.11 8.72 9.31
C LEU A 78 8.00 7.47 9.23
N ALA A 79 7.39 6.30 9.50
CA ALA A 79 8.08 5.03 9.35
C ALA A 79 8.55 4.83 7.89
N PRO A 80 9.74 4.24 7.65
CA PRO A 80 10.28 4.05 6.30
C PRO A 80 9.33 3.32 5.35
N ALA A 81 8.59 2.31 5.84
CA ALA A 81 7.57 1.60 5.07
C ALA A 81 6.47 2.55 4.56
N THR A 82 5.96 3.43 5.43
CA THR A 82 4.95 4.44 5.10
C THR A 82 5.48 5.44 4.07
N ILE A 83 6.73 5.90 4.22
CA ILE A 83 7.36 6.80 3.24
C ILE A 83 7.45 6.11 1.88
N ASN A 84 7.90 4.85 1.85
CA ASN A 84 8.06 4.09 0.62
C ASN A 84 6.73 3.81 -0.08
N GLN A 85 5.66 3.54 0.69
CA GLN A 85 4.30 3.39 0.19
C GLN A 85 3.77 4.69 -0.43
N ARG A 86 3.97 5.83 0.23
CA ARG A 86 3.59 7.14 -0.33
C ARG A 86 4.35 7.46 -1.61
N LEU A 87 5.66 7.22 -1.63
CA LEU A 87 6.48 7.41 -2.83
C LEU A 87 6.08 6.45 -3.96
N ALA A 88 5.65 5.22 -3.66
CA ALA A 88 5.16 4.29 -4.68
C ALA A 88 3.91 4.84 -5.37
N ALA A 89 2.97 5.41 -4.62
CA ALA A 89 1.77 6.05 -5.18
C ALA A 89 2.12 7.24 -6.07
N VAL A 90 3.05 8.10 -5.65
CA VAL A 90 3.52 9.26 -6.45
C VAL A 90 4.23 8.79 -7.74
N ARG A 91 5.07 7.75 -7.66
CA ARG A 91 5.70 7.17 -8.86
C ARG A 91 4.65 6.59 -9.81
N ARG A 92 3.65 5.89 -9.29
CA ARG A 92 2.57 5.32 -10.11
C ARG A 92 1.78 6.42 -10.82
N LEU A 93 1.47 7.50 -10.12
CA LEU A 93 0.84 8.70 -10.69
C LEU A 93 1.66 9.29 -11.85
N ALA A 94 2.98 9.40 -11.69
CA ALA A 94 3.87 9.88 -12.75
C ALA A 94 3.90 8.97 -13.99
N TYR A 95 3.78 7.64 -13.81
CA TYR A 95 3.68 6.70 -14.93
C TYR A 95 2.37 6.87 -15.68
N GLU A 96 1.23 6.88 -14.98
CA GLU A 96 -0.07 7.07 -15.64
C GLU A 96 -0.14 8.42 -16.35
N ALA A 97 0.41 9.49 -15.76
CA ALA A 97 0.51 10.79 -16.41
C ALA A 97 1.38 10.76 -17.68
N SER A 98 2.44 9.93 -17.71
CA SER A 98 3.26 9.73 -18.90
C SER A 98 2.53 8.95 -19.98
N ASP A 99 1.81 7.89 -19.61
CA ASP A 99 1.05 7.06 -20.56
C ASP A 99 -0.12 7.85 -21.17
N ALA A 100 -0.71 8.78 -20.40
CA ALA A 100 -1.69 9.74 -20.89
C ALA A 100 -1.09 10.89 -21.74
N GLY A 101 0.23 10.94 -21.92
CA GLY A 101 0.93 11.99 -22.68
C GLY A 101 1.00 13.35 -21.98
N LEU A 102 0.65 13.42 -20.70
CA LEU A 102 0.66 14.65 -19.89
C LEU A 102 2.08 14.99 -19.42
N LEU A 103 2.91 13.97 -19.22
CA LEU A 103 4.28 14.06 -18.75
C LEU A 103 5.23 13.38 -19.74
N SER A 104 6.46 13.89 -19.89
CA SER A 104 7.45 13.19 -20.71
C SER A 104 7.90 11.87 -20.05
N PRO A 105 8.15 10.80 -20.83
CA PRO A 105 8.65 9.54 -20.29
C PRO A 105 9.97 9.67 -19.52
N GLU A 106 10.82 10.62 -19.93
CA GLU A 106 12.09 10.91 -19.27
C GLU A 106 11.90 11.47 -17.85
N LEU A 107 10.93 12.37 -17.66
CA LEU A 107 10.58 12.92 -16.36
C LEU A 107 9.99 11.84 -15.44
N ALA A 108 9.08 11.00 -15.97
CA ALA A 108 8.52 9.87 -15.23
C ALA A 108 9.60 8.86 -14.80
N ALA A 109 10.52 8.52 -15.70
CA ALA A 109 11.68 7.69 -15.38
C ALA A 109 12.59 8.33 -14.32
N GLY A 110 12.80 9.65 -14.40
CA GLY A 110 13.52 10.42 -13.40
C GLY A 110 12.91 10.33 -12.00
N MET A 111 11.59 10.45 -11.90
CA MET A 111 10.85 10.32 -10.64
C MET A 111 10.87 8.89 -10.09
N ARG A 112 10.81 7.87 -10.95
CA ARG A 112 10.97 6.46 -10.52
C ARG A 112 12.30 6.21 -9.82
N ARG A 113 13.38 6.84 -10.29
CA ARG A 113 14.73 6.67 -9.75
C ARG A 113 14.95 7.32 -8.39
N VAL A 114 14.00 8.11 -7.87
CA VAL A 114 14.09 8.65 -6.50
C VAL A 114 14.10 7.48 -5.53
N LYS A 115 15.16 7.37 -4.73
CA LYS A 115 15.30 6.30 -3.74
C LYS A 115 14.29 6.46 -2.60
N GLY A 116 13.82 5.34 -2.07
CA GLY A 116 12.98 5.31 -0.87
C GLY A 116 13.74 5.68 0.41
N ALA A 117 13.02 5.79 1.52
CA ALA A 117 13.62 5.83 2.85
C ALA A 117 14.24 4.46 3.15
N LYS A 118 15.46 4.46 3.72
CA LYS A 118 16.13 3.22 4.13
C LYS A 118 15.35 2.61 5.30
N GLN A 119 14.91 1.37 5.12
CA GLN A 119 14.32 0.59 6.19
C GLN A 119 15.43 -0.20 6.89
N LEU A 120 16.11 0.44 7.83
CA LEU A 120 17.11 -0.18 8.69
C LEU A 120 16.39 -0.78 9.89
N GLY A 121 16.13 -2.07 9.82
CA GLY A 121 15.53 -2.82 10.92
C GLY A 121 15.49 -4.29 10.55
N VAL A 122 16.14 -5.13 11.37
CA VAL A 122 15.79 -6.54 11.43
C VAL A 122 14.34 -6.57 11.88
N ARG A 123 13.45 -7.19 11.10
CA ARG A 123 12.08 -7.45 11.52
C ARG A 123 12.11 -8.55 12.59
N LEU A 124 12.75 -8.28 13.72
CA LEU A 124 12.49 -9.00 14.95
C LEU A 124 11.07 -8.59 15.33
N GLY A 125 10.09 -9.30 14.76
CA GLY A 125 8.78 -9.33 15.38
C GLY A 125 8.96 -9.75 16.82
N ASN A 126 8.04 -9.38 17.69
CA ASN A 126 7.98 -10.00 19.01
C ASN A 126 7.59 -11.47 18.79
N TRP A 127 8.57 -12.32 18.48
CA TRP A 127 8.37 -13.75 18.33
C TRP A 127 8.17 -14.30 19.73
N SER A 128 6.97 -14.80 20.00
CA SER A 128 6.67 -15.46 21.26
C SER A 128 7.47 -16.76 21.35
N THR A 129 7.99 -17.06 22.53
CA THR A 129 8.53 -18.41 22.79
C THR A 129 7.41 -19.45 22.70
N ALA A 130 7.76 -20.73 22.58
CA ALA A 130 6.76 -21.79 22.60
C ALA A 130 5.93 -21.76 23.89
N GLU A 131 6.55 -21.42 25.03
CA GLU A 131 5.89 -21.28 26.32
C GLU A 131 4.92 -20.10 26.35
N GLN A 132 5.35 -18.92 25.90
CA GLN A 132 4.48 -17.74 25.78
C GLN A 132 3.29 -18.01 24.85
N SER A 133 3.53 -18.73 23.75
CA SER A 133 2.48 -19.09 22.78
C SER A 133 1.45 -20.06 23.37
N ARG A 134 1.87 -20.98 24.24
CA ARG A 134 0.94 -21.88 24.96
C ARG A 134 0.17 -21.16 26.07
N ALA A 135 0.80 -20.20 26.74
CA ALA A 135 0.17 -19.45 27.83
C ALA A 135 -0.81 -18.38 27.34
N LEU A 136 -0.65 -17.88 26.10
CA LEU A 136 -1.42 -16.75 25.59
C LEU A 136 -2.95 -17.01 25.55
N PRO A 137 -3.46 -18.16 25.05
CA PRO A 137 -4.88 -18.45 25.08
C PRO A 137 -5.45 -18.63 26.50
N GLU A 138 -4.60 -18.89 27.49
CA GLU A 138 -5.02 -19.08 28.89
C GLU A 138 -5.13 -17.77 29.67
N ALA A 139 -4.64 -16.66 29.13
CA ALA A 139 -4.67 -15.35 29.79
C ALA A 139 -6.09 -14.76 30.01
N PRO A 140 -7.08 -14.92 29.11
CA PRO A 140 -8.43 -14.39 29.31
C PRO A 140 -9.23 -15.12 30.40
N GLU A 141 -10.10 -14.39 31.11
CA GLU A 141 -10.94 -14.93 32.20
C GLU A 141 -11.87 -16.07 31.73
N ALA A 142 -11.66 -17.28 32.26
CA ALA A 142 -12.38 -18.47 31.81
C ALA A 142 -13.90 -18.43 32.08
N ASP A 143 -14.33 -17.69 33.09
CA ASP A 143 -15.71 -17.72 33.59
C ASP A 143 -16.64 -16.70 32.90
N THR A 144 -16.07 -15.78 32.12
CA THR A 144 -16.85 -14.79 31.36
C THR A 144 -17.06 -15.24 29.93
N LEU A 145 -18.22 -14.89 29.34
CA LEU A 145 -18.47 -15.12 27.92
C LEU A 145 -17.42 -14.44 27.03
N ARG A 146 -16.95 -13.26 27.45
CA ARG A 146 -15.88 -12.52 26.77
C ARG A 146 -14.56 -13.30 26.79
N GLY A 147 -14.14 -13.79 27.97
CA GLY A 147 -12.87 -14.50 28.06
C GLY A 147 -12.90 -15.87 27.38
N LYS A 148 -14.02 -16.60 27.40
CA LYS A 148 -14.20 -17.81 26.57
C LYS A 148 -14.03 -17.52 25.08
N ARG A 149 -14.62 -16.42 24.58
CA ARG A 149 -14.47 -15.97 23.20
C ARG A 149 -13.02 -15.60 22.89
N ASP A 150 -12.39 -14.78 23.72
CA ASP A 150 -11.04 -14.28 23.48
C ASP A 150 -10.00 -15.40 23.53
N ARG A 151 -10.15 -16.38 24.44
CA ARG A 151 -9.38 -17.63 24.46
C ARG A 151 -9.50 -18.39 23.15
N GLY A 152 -10.72 -18.57 22.65
CA GLY A 152 -10.97 -19.24 21.37
C GLY A 152 -10.32 -18.49 20.19
N LEU A 153 -10.45 -17.16 20.15
CA LEU A 153 -9.83 -16.32 19.11
C LEU A 153 -8.30 -16.41 19.12
N LEU A 154 -7.68 -16.35 20.29
CA LEU A 154 -6.22 -16.48 20.44
C LEU A 154 -5.73 -17.87 20.01
N ALA A 155 -6.45 -18.92 20.39
CA ALA A 155 -6.14 -20.29 19.97
C ALA A 155 -6.23 -20.46 18.44
N VAL A 156 -7.25 -19.87 17.80
CA VAL A 156 -7.42 -19.89 16.33
C VAL A 156 -6.33 -19.09 15.61
N LEU A 157 -6.01 -17.88 16.10
CA LEU A 157 -4.94 -17.04 15.55
C LEU A 157 -3.58 -17.76 15.61
N LEU A 158 -3.25 -18.35 16.76
CA LEU A 158 -1.96 -19.03 16.96
C LEU A 158 -1.90 -20.39 16.25
N GLY A 159 -2.94 -21.22 16.39
CA GLY A 159 -2.98 -22.57 15.85
C GLY A 159 -3.14 -22.62 14.33
N GLY A 160 -3.92 -21.69 13.77
CA GLY A 160 -4.12 -21.58 12.32
C GLY A 160 -3.15 -20.64 11.60
N GLY A 161 -2.35 -19.85 12.34
CA GLY A 161 -1.50 -18.82 11.76
C GLY A 161 -2.28 -17.74 11.01
N LEU A 162 -3.54 -17.53 11.38
CA LEU A 162 -4.46 -16.67 10.65
C LEU A 162 -4.13 -15.20 10.86
N ARG A 163 -4.34 -14.40 9.81
CA ARG A 163 -4.32 -12.94 9.92
C ARG A 163 -5.55 -12.46 10.67
N SER A 164 -5.45 -11.36 11.39
CA SER A 164 -6.58 -10.76 12.10
C SER A 164 -7.79 -10.52 11.18
N SER A 165 -7.56 -10.14 9.92
CA SER A 165 -8.64 -9.98 8.93
C SER A 165 -9.33 -11.31 8.59
N GLU A 166 -8.59 -12.42 8.52
CA GLU A 166 -9.18 -13.75 8.23
C GLU A 166 -10.08 -14.20 9.38
N VAL A 167 -9.65 -13.94 10.63
CA VAL A 167 -10.44 -14.25 11.82
C VAL A 167 -11.70 -13.41 11.93
N VAL A 168 -11.64 -12.12 11.58
CA VAL A 168 -12.81 -11.23 11.59
C VAL A 168 -13.91 -11.70 10.63
N TYR A 169 -13.54 -12.31 9.50
CA TYR A 169 -14.49 -12.85 8.52
C TYR A 169 -14.79 -14.34 8.73
N LEU A 170 -14.27 -14.95 9.80
CA LEU A 170 -14.51 -16.36 10.08
C LEU A 170 -15.94 -16.58 10.57
N THR A 171 -16.61 -17.58 10.00
CA THR A 171 -17.96 -18.00 10.39
C THR A 171 -17.94 -19.49 10.74
N VAL A 172 -18.98 -19.97 11.44
CA VAL A 172 -19.09 -21.39 11.82
C VAL A 172 -19.10 -22.31 10.60
N SER A 173 -19.59 -21.85 9.44
CA SER A 173 -19.58 -22.64 8.19
C SER A 173 -18.17 -22.87 7.62
N HIS A 174 -17.17 -22.07 8.01
CA HIS A 174 -15.77 -22.31 7.62
C HIS A 174 -15.11 -23.40 8.48
N LEU A 175 -15.74 -23.81 9.59
CA LEU A 175 -15.24 -24.86 10.46
C LEU A 175 -15.75 -26.22 9.97
N GLN A 176 -14.82 -27.09 9.57
CA GLN A 176 -15.12 -28.44 9.11
C GLN A 176 -14.42 -29.48 9.98
N ARG A 177 -15.04 -30.64 10.15
CA ARG A 177 -14.40 -31.79 10.79
C ARG A 177 -13.97 -32.79 9.72
N ARG A 178 -12.66 -33.08 9.65
CA ARG A 178 -12.06 -34.03 8.70
C ARG A 178 -11.09 -34.92 9.46
N GLU A 179 -11.21 -36.24 9.29
CA GLU A 179 -10.29 -37.22 9.92
C GLU A 179 -10.08 -36.96 11.43
N ASP A 180 -11.19 -36.70 12.14
CA ASP A 180 -11.24 -36.33 13.57
C ASP A 180 -10.43 -35.10 13.98
N ARG A 181 -10.09 -34.23 13.02
CA ARG A 181 -9.48 -32.93 13.24
C ARG A 181 -10.41 -31.81 12.79
N TRP A 182 -10.33 -30.68 13.50
CA TRP A 182 -10.97 -29.45 13.07
C TRP A 182 -10.08 -28.76 12.02
N ALA A 183 -10.68 -28.42 10.88
CA ALA A 183 -10.04 -27.71 9.79
C ALA A 183 -10.81 -26.41 9.52
N LEU A 184 -10.06 -25.32 9.27
CA LEU A 184 -10.62 -24.05 8.83
C LEU A 184 -10.47 -23.96 7.32
N TRP A 185 -11.60 -23.96 6.62
CA TRP A 185 -11.63 -23.79 5.17
C TRP A 185 -11.95 -22.33 4.85
N ILE A 186 -10.93 -21.57 4.49
CA ILE A 186 -10.98 -20.12 4.23
C ILE A 186 -10.45 -19.82 2.82
N TRP A 187 -11.12 -20.35 1.79
CA TRP A 187 -10.86 -20.04 0.36
C TRP A 187 -12.13 -20.25 -0.46
#